data_AF-A0A3M5H8I6-F1
#
_entry.id   AF-A0A3M5H8I6-F1
#
_cell.length_a   1.000
_cell.length_b   1.000
_cell.length_c   1.000
_cell.angle_alpha   90.00
_cell.angle_beta   90.00
_cell.angle_gamma   90.00
#
_symmetry.space_group_name_H-M   'P 1'
#
loop_
_entity.id
_entity.type
_entity.pdbx_description
1 polymer ?
#
loop_
_entity_poly.entity_id
_entity_poly.type
_entity_poly.pdbx_seq_one_letter_code
_entity_poly.pdbx_strand_id
1 'polypeptide(L)'
;MKRSLFILAIIFALLAGGAGWYVNSKLPVRDGEIAMSRLQAPVTLRYDERGVPHIRAESEADLYRALGYAHAQDRLFQMEMLRRLARGELAEILGPNLVETDKLFRTLRIREHADAYVARQDKNTPTWKALEAYIDGINQYQDTHARPMEFDALGIPKRRFTTEDTVSIGGYLAYSFAAAFRTEPLLTYVRDQLGPQYLKVFDLDWHPDGMLGSKPALASADWKGLAQLAQLSHKALEGAGLPQFEGSNAWVISGSRTQSGKPILAGDPHIRFSVPSVWYEAQLSAPGFELYGHFPGLNPFAFLGHNMDFGWSLTMFQNDDVDLIAEKTNPDNPNQVWYHGQWVDMKRTEQQITVKGQAPVTLTLLESPHGPIVNNVMGKNAGQTPIAMWWSFLVSANPVLDGFYEANRADTLDKMRSAAEKIQSPGLNIVWANAKGDIGWWAAAQLPIRQQGVNPSFILDGSTAQADKLGFYPFSANPHEENPARGYIVSANFQPLSPTGMQIPGYYNPAERGQELNRQLSDSTIKWDLAASKALQLGTQTDYAPSILKPLIPVLRSVVSDPEKSPSWSGWPAGKAITPLIRWVPHCSTSSCST
;
A
#
# COMPACT_ATOMS: atom_id res chain seq x y z
N MET A 1 47.40 41.00 -7.66
CA MET A 1 46.51 40.29 -8.61
C MET A 1 47.02 38.90 -8.99
N LYS A 2 48.19 38.72 -9.61
CA LYS A 2 48.65 37.38 -10.08
C LYS A 2 48.80 36.31 -8.98
N ARG A 3 49.34 36.65 -7.80
CA ARG A 3 49.47 35.70 -6.66
C ARG A 3 48.13 35.28 -6.07
N SER A 4 47.18 36.21 -5.93
CA SER A 4 45.83 35.94 -5.42
C SER A 4 45.04 35.03 -6.36
N LEU A 5 45.15 35.24 -7.67
CA LEU A 5 44.53 34.37 -8.68
C LEU A 5 45.14 32.96 -8.67
N PHE A 6 46.45 32.83 -8.48
CA PHE A 6 47.11 31.53 -8.35
C PHE A 6 46.67 30.78 -7.09
N ILE A 7 46.58 31.46 -5.94
CA ILE A 7 46.07 30.87 -4.69
C ILE A 7 44.61 30.43 -4.86
N LEU A 8 43.77 31.27 -5.45
CA LEU A 8 42.37 30.94 -5.76
C LEU A 8 42.26 29.71 -6.67
N ALA A 9 43.10 29.61 -7.69
CA ALA A 9 43.14 28.46 -8.59
C ALA A 9 43.54 27.16 -7.86
N ILE A 10 44.52 27.23 -6.96
CA ILE A 10 44.92 26.07 -6.12
C ILE A 10 43.77 25.66 -5.19
N ILE A 11 43.13 26.61 -4.51
CA ILE A 11 41.99 26.33 -3.63
C ILE A 11 40.86 25.67 -4.43
N PHE A 12 40.54 26.21 -5.60
CA PHE A 12 39.52 25.62 -6.48
C PHE A 12 39.89 24.19 -6.91
N ALA A 13 41.14 23.94 -7.31
CA ALA A 13 41.60 22.61 -7.69
C ALA A 13 41.53 21.61 -6.53
N LEU A 14 41.89 22.04 -5.31
CA LEU A 14 41.80 21.21 -4.10
C LEU A 14 40.35 20.91 -3.72
N LEU A 15 39.45 21.90 -3.82
CA LEU A 15 38.02 21.70 -3.57
C LEU A 15 37.39 20.77 -4.62
N ALA A 16 37.72 20.95 -5.89
CA ALA A 16 37.25 20.08 -6.96
C ALA A 16 37.77 18.65 -6.81
N GLY A 17 39.06 18.49 -6.48
CA GLY A 17 39.66 17.18 -6.19
C GLY A 17 39.05 16.50 -4.97
N GLY A 18 38.81 17.26 -3.89
CA GLY A 18 38.14 16.78 -2.68
C GLY A 18 36.69 16.38 -2.94
N ALA A 19 35.94 17.17 -3.70
CA ALA A 19 34.57 16.85 -4.11
C ALA A 19 34.53 15.60 -5.01
N GLY A 20 35.45 15.49 -5.97
CA GLY A 20 35.57 14.31 -6.83
C GLY A 20 35.89 13.04 -6.04
N TRP A 21 36.85 13.11 -5.11
CA TRP A 21 37.16 11.98 -4.22
C TRP A 21 35.97 11.61 -3.33
N TYR A 22 35.29 12.61 -2.74
CA TYR A 22 34.10 12.39 -1.93
C TYR A 22 33.03 11.66 -2.72
N VAL A 23 32.63 12.16 -3.89
CA VAL A 23 31.61 11.51 -4.73
C VAL A 23 32.04 10.09 -5.12
N ASN A 24 33.28 9.91 -5.58
CA ASN A 24 33.79 8.61 -5.98
C ASN A 24 33.77 7.58 -4.83
N SER A 25 34.07 8.01 -3.60
CA SER A 25 34.04 7.15 -2.40
C SER A 25 32.63 6.64 -2.02
N LYS A 26 31.59 7.22 -2.62
CA LYS A 26 30.17 6.90 -2.35
C LYS A 26 29.52 6.12 -3.50
N LEU A 27 30.24 5.93 -4.60
CA LEU A 27 29.71 5.19 -5.75
C LEU A 27 29.56 3.71 -5.39
N PRO A 28 28.52 3.03 -5.92
CA PRO A 28 28.33 1.61 -5.70
C PRO A 28 29.48 0.80 -6.33
N VAL A 29 29.86 -0.30 -5.68
CA VAL A 29 30.83 -1.24 -6.24
C VAL A 29 30.08 -2.15 -7.21
N ARG A 30 30.44 -2.08 -8.50
CA ARG A 30 29.81 -2.86 -9.56
C ARG A 30 30.65 -4.03 -10.06
N ASP A 31 31.96 -3.99 -9.81
CA ASP A 31 32.93 -5.00 -10.22
C ASP A 31 33.96 -5.22 -9.12
N GLY A 32 34.43 -6.46 -8.98
CA GLY A 32 35.49 -6.84 -8.04
C GLY A 32 35.05 -7.91 -7.03
N GLU A 33 35.91 -8.16 -6.05
CA GLU A 33 35.67 -9.11 -4.96
C GLU A 33 35.44 -8.36 -3.65
N ILE A 34 34.40 -8.76 -2.92
CA ILE A 34 34.05 -8.17 -1.64
C ILE A 34 34.09 -9.27 -0.59
N ALA A 35 34.84 -9.04 0.48
CA ALA A 35 34.81 -9.92 1.64
C ALA A 35 33.50 -9.72 2.41
N MET A 36 32.69 -10.77 2.49
CA MET A 36 31.49 -10.82 3.33
C MET A 36 31.67 -11.90 4.41
N SER A 37 31.27 -11.56 5.63
CA SER A 37 31.30 -12.50 6.75
C SER A 37 30.08 -13.43 6.70
N ARG A 38 30.23 -14.64 7.25
CA ARG A 38 29.15 -15.64 7.40
C ARG A 38 28.57 -16.20 6.09
N LEU A 39 29.26 -16.00 4.96
CA LEU A 39 29.01 -16.81 3.77
C LEU A 39 29.54 -18.22 3.97
N GLN A 40 28.78 -19.22 3.55
CA GLN A 40 29.20 -20.63 3.56
C GLN A 40 29.95 -20.98 2.27
N ALA A 41 29.61 -20.33 1.16
CA ALA A 41 30.28 -20.45 -0.13
C ALA A 41 30.37 -19.08 -0.84
N PRO A 42 31.25 -18.95 -1.85
CA PRO A 42 31.28 -17.75 -2.69
C PRO A 42 29.91 -17.49 -3.35
N VAL A 43 29.53 -16.21 -3.41
CA VAL A 43 28.33 -15.73 -4.12
C VAL A 43 28.76 -14.91 -5.33
N THR A 44 28.16 -15.15 -6.48
CA THR A 44 28.37 -14.34 -7.68
C THR A 44 27.22 -13.36 -7.84
N LEU A 45 27.54 -12.08 -8.05
CA LEU A 45 26.57 -11.03 -8.28
C LEU A 45 26.90 -10.34 -9.62
N ARG A 46 26.02 -10.48 -10.61
CA ARG A 46 26.18 -9.86 -11.93
C ARG A 46 25.10 -8.81 -12.13
N TYR A 47 25.47 -7.58 -12.50
CA TYR A 47 24.51 -6.57 -12.91
C TYR A 47 24.25 -6.64 -14.43
N ASP A 48 23.00 -6.44 -14.86
CA ASP A 48 22.68 -6.26 -16.28
C ASP A 48 22.76 -4.78 -16.72
N GLU A 49 22.42 -4.50 -17.97
CA GLU A 49 22.44 -3.15 -18.55
C GLU A 49 21.47 -2.16 -17.90
N ARG A 50 20.50 -2.64 -17.11
CA ARG A 50 19.55 -1.83 -16.33
C ARG A 50 19.95 -1.71 -14.87
N GLY A 51 21.04 -2.36 -14.46
CA GLY A 51 21.51 -2.39 -13.08
C GLY A 51 20.75 -3.39 -12.20
N VAL A 52 20.07 -4.38 -12.78
CA VAL A 52 19.41 -5.45 -12.02
C VAL A 52 20.47 -6.46 -11.55
N PRO A 53 20.58 -6.75 -10.23
CA PRO A 53 21.46 -7.79 -9.74
C PRO A 53 20.90 -9.19 -10.03
N HIS A 54 21.75 -10.03 -10.61
CA HIS A 54 21.56 -11.46 -10.75
C HIS A 54 22.48 -12.17 -9.75
N ILE A 55 21.89 -12.70 -8.69
CA ILE A 55 22.58 -13.28 -7.54
C ILE A 55 22.56 -14.79 -7.64
N ARG A 56 23.74 -15.42 -7.66
CA ARG A 56 23.90 -16.87 -7.65
C ARG A 56 24.69 -17.30 -6.43
N ALA A 57 24.12 -18.20 -5.63
CA ALA A 57 24.71 -18.74 -4.41
C ALA A 57 24.53 -20.26 -4.33
N GLU A 58 25.31 -20.93 -3.48
CA GLU A 58 25.17 -22.37 -3.23
C GLU A 58 24.19 -22.69 -2.07
N SER A 59 23.68 -21.66 -1.38
CA SER A 59 22.66 -21.80 -0.34
C SER A 59 21.73 -20.59 -0.31
N GLU A 60 20.48 -20.78 0.10
CA GLU A 60 19.53 -19.68 0.26
C GLU A 60 19.98 -18.67 1.34
N ALA A 61 20.63 -19.13 2.41
CA ALA A 61 21.16 -18.24 3.43
C ALA A 61 22.19 -17.25 2.86
N ASP A 62 23.10 -17.72 2.01
CA ASP A 62 24.07 -16.86 1.33
C ASP A 62 23.40 -15.97 0.28
N LEU A 63 22.41 -16.50 -0.43
CA LEU A 63 21.59 -15.78 -1.41
C LEU A 63 20.89 -14.56 -0.79
N TYR A 64 20.14 -14.76 0.30
CA TYR A 64 19.43 -13.66 0.95
C TYR A 64 20.39 -12.67 1.61
N ARG A 65 21.53 -13.12 2.14
CA ARG A 65 22.57 -12.23 2.66
C ARG A 65 23.17 -11.35 1.57
N ALA A 66 23.47 -11.90 0.41
CA ALA A 66 23.94 -11.13 -0.73
C ALA A 66 22.87 -10.19 -1.29
N LEU A 67 21.59 -10.61 -1.30
CA LEU A 67 20.47 -9.74 -1.65
C LEU A 67 20.39 -8.53 -0.71
N GLY A 68 20.50 -8.74 0.60
CA GLY A 68 20.50 -7.66 1.58
C GLY A 68 21.64 -6.68 1.37
N TYR A 69 22.83 -7.20 1.07
CA TYR A 69 24.01 -6.40 0.77
C TYR A 69 23.82 -5.54 -0.49
N ALA A 70 23.39 -6.14 -1.60
CA ALA A 70 23.16 -5.42 -2.87
C ALA A 70 22.02 -4.39 -2.75
N HIS A 71 20.92 -4.77 -2.09
CA HIS A 71 19.78 -3.90 -1.89
C HIS A 71 20.17 -2.70 -1.00
N ALA A 72 21.00 -2.88 0.03
CA ALA A 72 21.58 -1.79 0.81
C ALA A 72 22.50 -0.90 -0.03
N GLN A 73 23.37 -1.49 -0.87
CA GLN A 73 24.23 -0.73 -1.77
C GLN A 73 23.44 0.26 -2.63
N ASP A 74 22.31 -0.19 -3.15
CA ASP A 74 21.52 0.62 -4.07
C ASP A 74 20.51 1.53 -3.35
N ARG A 75 19.99 1.14 -2.17
CA ARG A 75 18.78 1.74 -1.57
C ARG A 75 18.90 2.08 -0.08
N LEU A 76 20.10 2.11 0.52
CA LEU A 76 20.24 2.32 1.98
C LEU A 76 19.48 3.54 2.53
N PHE A 77 19.52 4.67 1.82
CA PHE A 77 18.78 5.88 2.23
C PHE A 77 17.26 5.70 2.14
N GLN A 78 16.75 5.06 1.09
CA GLN A 78 15.33 4.73 0.96
C GLN A 78 14.87 3.83 2.11
N MET A 79 15.65 2.79 2.45
CA MET A 79 15.37 1.91 3.59
C MET A 79 15.38 2.66 4.93
N GLU A 80 16.32 3.59 5.12
CA GLU A 80 16.40 4.43 6.32
C GLU A 80 15.14 5.30 6.48
N MET A 81 14.66 5.93 5.41
CA MET A 81 13.45 6.73 5.44
C MET A 81 12.21 5.88 5.70
N LEU A 82 12.10 4.72 5.04
CA LEU A 82 10.97 3.80 5.20
C LEU A 82 10.85 3.30 6.64
N ARG A 83 11.93 2.81 7.26
CA ARG A 83 11.86 2.33 8.64
C ARG A 83 11.53 3.44 9.62
N ARG A 84 12.04 4.65 9.41
CA ARG A 84 11.78 5.79 10.28
C ARG A 84 10.35 6.28 10.15
N LEU A 85 9.81 6.34 8.94
CA LEU A 85 8.40 6.65 8.75
C LEU A 85 7.51 5.62 9.47
N ALA A 86 7.71 4.34 9.17
CA ALA A 86 6.91 3.25 9.71
C ALA A 86 6.94 3.20 11.25
N ARG A 87 8.08 3.57 11.85
CA ARG A 87 8.27 3.58 13.30
C ARG A 87 7.98 4.93 13.96
N GLY A 88 7.61 5.97 13.21
CA GLY A 88 7.41 7.34 13.69
C GLY A 88 8.69 7.95 14.30
N GLU A 89 9.76 8.04 13.51
CA GLU A 89 11.11 8.48 13.88
C GLU A 89 11.73 9.45 12.84
N LEU A 90 10.93 10.10 11.99
CA LEU A 90 11.43 11.04 10.98
C LEU A 90 11.82 12.39 11.59
N ALA A 91 11.12 12.88 12.62
CA ALA A 91 11.41 14.16 13.26
C ALA A 91 12.81 14.19 13.90
N GLU A 92 13.34 13.02 14.28
CA GLU A 92 14.69 12.87 14.83
C GLU A 92 15.77 13.38 13.86
N ILE A 93 15.55 13.24 12.55
CA ILE A 93 16.56 13.55 11.52
C ILE A 93 16.13 14.69 10.56
N LEU A 94 14.83 14.93 10.42
CA LEU A 94 14.25 15.97 9.55
C LEU A 94 13.65 17.15 10.32
N GLY A 95 13.56 17.05 11.66
CA GLY A 95 13.20 18.16 12.54
C GLY A 95 11.69 18.36 12.75
N PRO A 96 11.30 19.53 13.28
CA PRO A 96 9.97 19.75 13.89
C PRO A 96 8.80 19.61 12.92
N ASN A 97 9.02 19.82 11.62
CA ASN A 97 7.96 19.71 10.60
C ASN A 97 7.39 18.28 10.48
N LEU A 98 8.12 17.28 10.97
CA LEU A 98 7.75 15.86 10.89
C LEU A 98 7.19 15.31 12.20
N VAL A 99 7.08 16.15 13.25
CA VAL A 99 6.58 15.70 14.57
C VAL A 99 5.15 15.19 14.48
N GLU A 100 4.27 15.87 13.74
CA GLU A 100 2.87 15.44 13.61
C GLU A 100 2.75 14.13 12.82
N THR A 101 3.62 13.91 11.83
CA THR A 101 3.73 12.63 11.13
C THR A 101 4.19 11.53 12.09
N ASP A 102 5.24 11.76 12.86
CA ASP A 102 5.72 10.78 13.84
C ASP A 102 4.64 10.43 14.86
N LYS A 103 3.95 11.45 15.41
CA LYS A 103 2.85 11.20 16.35
C LYS A 103 1.74 10.36 15.72
N LEU A 104 1.35 10.62 14.47
CA LEU A 104 0.35 9.82 13.77
C LEU A 104 0.80 8.35 13.72
N PHE A 105 2.02 8.07 13.26
CA PHE A 105 2.53 6.70 13.16
C PHE A 105 2.71 6.01 14.52
N ARG A 106 3.05 6.75 15.59
CA ARG A 106 3.03 6.22 16.96
C ARG A 106 1.61 5.87 17.42
N THR A 107 0.63 6.70 17.09
CA THR A 107 -0.77 6.48 17.43
C THR A 107 -1.36 5.25 16.72
N LEU A 108 -0.88 4.92 15.51
CA LEU A 108 -1.27 3.71 14.80
C LEU A 108 -0.74 2.40 15.43
N ARG A 109 0.19 2.49 16.40
CA ARG A 109 0.80 1.34 17.10
C ARG A 109 1.55 0.34 16.20
N ILE A 110 1.93 0.74 14.98
CA ILE A 110 2.65 -0.12 14.03
C ILE A 110 3.96 -0.62 14.65
N ARG A 111 4.70 0.27 15.31
CA ARG A 111 5.97 -0.05 15.97
C ARG A 111 5.78 -1.09 17.08
N GLU A 112 4.88 -0.83 18.03
CA GLU A 112 4.63 -1.72 19.15
C GLU A 112 4.13 -3.10 18.69
N HIS A 113 3.26 -3.11 17.66
CA HIS A 113 2.80 -4.35 17.04
C HIS A 113 3.95 -5.11 16.39
N ALA A 114 4.82 -4.45 15.63
CA ALA A 114 5.98 -5.08 15.00
C ALA A 114 6.94 -5.67 16.03
N ASP A 115 7.27 -4.92 17.08
CA ASP A 115 8.17 -5.37 18.16
C ASP A 115 7.56 -6.61 18.87
N ALA A 116 6.26 -6.61 19.16
CA ALA A 116 5.57 -7.76 19.75
C ALA A 116 5.43 -8.95 18.79
N TYR A 117 5.18 -8.70 17.51
CA TYR A 117 5.09 -9.72 16.47
C TYR A 117 6.41 -10.47 16.32
N VAL A 118 7.53 -9.76 16.29
CA VAL A 118 8.86 -10.37 16.16
C VAL A 118 9.23 -11.17 17.41
N ALA A 119 8.89 -10.67 18.60
CA ALA A 119 9.19 -11.35 19.87
C ALA A 119 8.53 -12.74 19.99
N ARG A 120 7.40 -12.97 19.30
CA ARG A 120 6.65 -14.24 19.34
C ARG A 120 6.98 -15.21 18.19
N GLN A 121 7.81 -14.83 17.21
CA GLN A 121 8.11 -15.70 16.06
C GLN A 121 9.07 -16.84 16.43
N ASP A 122 8.85 -18.01 15.82
CA ASP A 122 9.87 -19.07 15.81
C ASP A 122 11.00 -18.69 14.85
N LYS A 123 12.18 -18.45 15.43
CA LYS A 123 13.36 -18.02 14.69
C LYS A 123 14.02 -19.13 13.87
N ASN A 124 13.54 -20.38 14.01
CA ASN A 124 14.10 -21.52 13.30
C ASN A 124 13.45 -21.80 11.94
N THR A 125 12.34 -21.11 11.62
CA THR A 125 11.63 -21.29 10.36
C THR A 125 12.49 -20.85 9.17
N PRO A 126 12.28 -21.43 7.97
CA PRO A 126 12.99 -21.01 6.77
C PRO A 126 12.78 -19.52 6.44
N THR A 127 11.55 -19.01 6.59
CA THR A 127 11.22 -17.59 6.43
C THR A 127 12.08 -16.71 7.33
N TRP A 128 12.18 -17.05 8.62
CA TRP A 128 12.89 -16.21 9.58
C TRP A 128 14.40 -16.22 9.33
N LYS A 129 14.97 -17.40 9.02
CA LYS A 129 16.39 -17.52 8.65
C LYS A 129 16.73 -16.71 7.38
N ALA A 130 15.84 -16.70 6.40
CA ALA A 130 15.99 -15.87 5.20
C ALA A 130 15.98 -14.37 5.53
N LEU A 131 15.04 -13.94 6.38
CA LEU A 131 14.96 -12.55 6.84
C LEU A 131 16.21 -12.13 7.63
N GLU A 132 16.67 -12.95 8.58
CA GLU A 132 17.87 -12.65 9.36
C GLU A 132 19.13 -12.59 8.49
N ALA A 133 19.27 -13.48 7.51
CA ALA A 133 20.37 -13.43 6.55
C ALA A 133 20.35 -12.15 5.72
N TYR A 134 19.17 -11.74 5.24
CA TYR A 134 18.98 -10.48 4.52
C TYR A 134 19.33 -9.24 5.36
N ILE A 135 18.83 -9.15 6.59
CA ILE A 135 19.16 -8.06 7.52
C ILE A 135 20.65 -8.04 7.87
N ASP A 136 21.28 -9.21 8.02
CA ASP A 136 22.73 -9.31 8.18
C ASP A 136 23.47 -8.71 6.97
N GLY A 137 23.06 -9.05 5.75
CA GLY A 137 23.62 -8.50 4.52
C GLY A 137 23.60 -6.97 4.47
N ILE A 138 22.44 -6.37 4.80
CA ILE A 138 22.26 -4.91 4.87
C ILE A 138 23.24 -4.29 5.88
N ASN A 139 23.32 -4.88 7.08
CA ASN A 139 24.17 -4.38 8.14
C ASN A 139 25.66 -4.52 7.78
N GLN A 140 26.06 -5.60 7.11
CA GLN A 140 27.44 -5.75 6.64
C GLN A 140 27.83 -4.67 5.62
N TYR A 141 26.94 -4.34 4.68
CA TYR A 141 27.16 -3.21 3.77
C TYR A 141 27.34 -1.91 4.55
N GLN A 142 26.38 -1.60 5.44
CA GLN A 142 26.43 -0.38 6.25
C GLN A 142 27.68 -0.29 7.12
N ASP A 143 28.15 -1.39 7.70
CA ASP A 143 29.31 -1.40 8.61
C ASP A 143 30.62 -1.19 7.85
N THR A 144 30.72 -1.70 6.61
CA THR A 144 31.97 -1.70 5.83
C THR A 144 32.10 -0.55 4.83
N HIS A 145 31.00 0.12 4.47
CA HIS A 145 30.99 1.16 3.43
C HIS A 145 30.79 2.58 3.99
N ALA A 146 31.22 3.57 3.21
CA ALA A 146 30.92 4.96 3.49
C ALA A 146 29.39 5.19 3.44
N ARG A 147 28.86 6.03 4.34
CA ARG A 147 27.44 6.37 4.33
C ARG A 147 27.07 7.06 3.00
N PRO A 148 25.89 6.84 2.42
CA PRO A 148 25.42 7.63 1.27
C PRO A 148 25.48 9.14 1.55
N MET A 149 25.54 9.95 0.49
CA MET A 149 25.69 11.41 0.64
C MET A 149 24.55 12.05 1.43
N GLU A 150 23.35 11.49 1.31
CA GLU A 150 22.14 11.90 2.01
C GLU A 150 22.29 11.78 3.53
N PHE A 151 23.00 10.75 4.01
CA PHE A 151 23.27 10.59 5.43
C PHE A 151 24.21 11.68 5.94
N ASP A 152 25.25 12.01 5.18
CA ASP A 152 26.19 13.08 5.56
C ASP A 152 25.49 14.46 5.52
N ALA A 153 24.69 14.71 4.48
CA ALA A 153 23.93 15.96 4.32
C ALA A 153 22.88 16.18 5.42
N LEU A 154 22.19 15.11 5.85
CA LEU A 154 21.16 15.18 6.88
C LEU A 154 21.70 14.91 8.29
N GLY A 155 22.97 14.54 8.43
CA GLY A 155 23.59 14.18 9.71
C GLY A 155 23.03 12.89 10.31
N ILE A 156 22.62 11.93 9.48
CA ILE A 156 22.02 10.67 9.91
C ILE A 156 23.11 9.75 10.48
N PRO A 157 22.97 9.28 11.75
CA PRO A 157 23.89 8.31 12.31
C PRO A 157 23.65 6.92 11.71
N LYS A 158 24.71 6.10 11.59
CA LYS A 158 24.54 4.68 11.27
C LYS A 158 23.83 4.00 12.45
N ARG A 159 22.71 3.35 12.16
CA ARG A 159 21.99 2.49 13.10
C ARG A 159 21.73 1.16 12.42
N ARG A 160 22.02 0.04 13.09
CA ARG A 160 21.77 -1.29 12.52
C ARG A 160 20.28 -1.47 12.20
N PHE A 161 19.99 -2.15 11.10
CA PHE A 161 18.66 -2.57 10.71
C PHE A 161 18.28 -3.83 11.48
N THR A 162 17.01 -3.93 11.85
CA THR A 162 16.48 -5.08 12.58
C THR A 162 15.29 -5.70 11.85
N THR A 163 14.86 -6.89 12.26
CA THR A 163 13.69 -7.54 11.66
C THR A 163 12.38 -6.80 11.99
N GLU A 164 12.33 -6.13 13.14
CA GLU A 164 11.23 -5.22 13.51
C GLU A 164 11.09 -4.07 12.53
N ASP A 165 12.19 -3.57 11.95
CA ASP A 165 12.12 -2.54 10.90
C ASP A 165 11.35 -3.06 9.67
N THR A 166 11.62 -4.29 9.22
CA THR A 166 10.90 -4.93 8.10
C THR A 166 9.41 -5.10 8.41
N VAL A 167 9.07 -5.62 9.60
CA VAL A 167 7.67 -5.81 10.00
C VAL A 167 6.95 -4.46 10.13
N SER A 168 7.62 -3.43 10.64
CA SER A 168 7.08 -2.07 10.72
C SER A 168 6.73 -1.53 9.33
N ILE A 169 7.59 -1.74 8.33
CA ILE A 169 7.32 -1.33 6.95
C ILE A 169 6.10 -2.06 6.37
N GLY A 170 5.90 -3.33 6.72
CA GLY A 170 4.66 -4.05 6.40
C GLY A 170 3.42 -3.35 6.96
N GLY A 171 3.48 -2.83 8.19
CA GLY A 171 2.40 -2.03 8.78
C GLY A 171 2.21 -0.66 8.10
N TYR A 172 3.29 0.00 7.68
CA TYR A 172 3.18 1.22 6.86
C TYR A 172 2.48 0.93 5.52
N LEU A 173 2.86 -0.16 4.86
CA LEU A 173 2.19 -0.59 3.64
C LEU A 173 0.70 -0.85 3.91
N ALA A 174 0.37 -1.56 4.99
CA ALA A 174 -1.01 -1.80 5.37
C ALA A 174 -1.79 -0.48 5.58
N TYR A 175 -1.18 0.48 6.29
CA TYR A 175 -1.77 1.81 6.50
C TYR A 175 -2.00 2.57 5.18
N SER A 176 -1.13 2.41 4.18
CA SER A 176 -1.33 3.04 2.87
C SER A 176 -2.61 2.56 2.15
N PHE A 177 -3.12 1.38 2.51
CA PHE A 177 -4.41 0.82 2.06
C PHE A 177 -5.61 1.25 2.91
N ALA A 178 -5.39 1.77 4.12
CA ALA A 178 -6.46 2.15 5.07
C ALA A 178 -7.17 3.45 4.65
N ALA A 179 -8.03 3.36 3.64
CA ALA A 179 -8.79 4.51 3.15
C ALA A 179 -9.82 5.05 4.17
N ALA A 180 -10.21 4.24 5.17
CA ALA A 180 -11.02 4.59 6.34
C ALA A 180 -10.79 6.01 6.86
N PHE A 181 -9.51 6.36 7.11
CA PHE A 181 -9.11 7.67 7.65
C PHE A 181 -9.49 8.86 6.76
N ARG A 182 -9.70 8.62 5.46
CA ARG A 182 -10.07 9.64 4.46
C ARG A 182 -11.56 9.58 4.12
N THR A 183 -12.17 8.40 4.17
CA THR A 183 -13.54 8.15 3.68
C THR A 183 -14.57 8.25 4.80
N GLU A 184 -14.42 7.51 5.90
CA GLU A 184 -15.43 7.40 6.96
C GLU A 184 -15.75 8.75 7.62
N PRO A 185 -14.77 9.62 7.99
CA PRO A 185 -15.06 10.96 8.47
C PRO A 185 -15.96 11.78 7.54
N LEU A 186 -15.66 11.74 6.24
CA LEU A 186 -16.39 12.50 5.22
C LEU A 186 -17.80 11.95 5.05
N LEU A 187 -17.95 10.64 4.88
CA LEU A 187 -19.24 9.99 4.67
C LEU A 187 -20.14 10.16 5.90
N THR A 188 -19.58 10.04 7.10
CA THR A 188 -20.30 10.26 8.36
C THR A 188 -20.76 11.72 8.47
N TYR A 189 -19.90 12.69 8.12
CA TYR A 189 -20.28 14.10 8.09
C TYR A 189 -21.42 14.38 7.10
N VAL A 190 -21.34 13.85 5.87
CA VAL A 190 -22.39 14.01 4.86
C VAL A 190 -23.71 13.45 5.38
N ARG A 191 -23.70 12.23 5.92
CA ARG A 191 -24.89 11.58 6.49
C ARG A 191 -25.53 12.43 7.60
N ASP A 192 -24.72 12.86 8.56
CA ASP A 192 -25.22 13.44 9.81
C ASP A 192 -25.54 14.94 9.70
N GLN A 193 -24.79 15.67 8.86
CA GLN A 193 -24.94 17.13 8.73
C GLN A 193 -25.72 17.55 7.47
N LEU A 194 -25.62 16.80 6.37
CA LEU A 194 -26.31 17.14 5.12
C LEU A 194 -27.56 16.27 4.89
N GLY A 195 -27.53 15.03 5.41
CA GLY A 195 -28.62 14.07 5.33
C GLY A 195 -28.31 12.91 4.37
N PRO A 196 -28.91 11.73 4.62
CA PRO A 196 -28.60 10.49 3.90
C PRO A 196 -28.93 10.55 2.41
N GLN A 197 -29.82 11.44 1.95
CA GLN A 197 -30.13 11.61 0.53
C GLN A 197 -28.91 12.04 -0.31
N TYR A 198 -27.93 12.73 0.29
CA TYR A 198 -26.69 13.11 -0.38
C TYR A 198 -25.73 11.92 -0.56
N LEU A 199 -25.93 10.83 0.19
CA LEU A 199 -25.09 9.63 0.07
C LEU A 199 -25.32 8.86 -1.22
N LYS A 200 -26.50 9.04 -1.85
CA LYS A 200 -26.85 8.38 -3.13
C LYS A 200 -25.87 8.69 -4.25
N VAL A 201 -25.18 9.83 -4.20
CA VAL A 201 -24.15 10.20 -5.18
C VAL A 201 -22.91 9.32 -5.10
N PHE A 202 -22.63 8.74 -3.93
CA PHE A 202 -21.46 7.89 -3.69
C PHE A 202 -21.71 6.41 -3.97
N ASP A 203 -22.93 6.03 -4.43
CA ASP A 203 -23.32 4.66 -4.75
C ASP A 203 -22.95 3.64 -3.65
N LEU A 204 -23.19 4.04 -2.39
CA LEU A 204 -22.95 3.22 -1.21
C LEU A 204 -24.08 2.18 -1.03
N ASP A 205 -24.61 1.59 -2.12
CA ASP A 205 -25.84 0.77 -2.14
C ASP A 205 -25.78 -0.53 -1.32
N TRP A 206 -24.73 -0.66 -0.53
CA TRP A 206 -24.73 -1.42 0.71
C TRP A 206 -25.22 -0.61 1.91
N HIS A 207 -26.52 -0.68 2.18
CA HIS A 207 -27.14 -0.07 3.37
C HIS A 207 -26.69 1.39 3.59
N PRO A 208 -26.94 2.32 2.65
CA PRO A 208 -26.52 3.72 2.78
C PRO A 208 -27.09 4.40 4.05
N ASP A 209 -28.17 3.85 4.60
CA ASP A 209 -28.83 4.34 5.83
C ASP A 209 -28.18 3.85 7.13
N GLY A 210 -27.28 2.83 7.09
CA GLY A 210 -26.86 2.07 8.26
C GLY A 210 -28.05 1.45 9.01
N MET A 211 -27.81 0.65 10.05
CA MET A 211 -28.89 0.33 11.00
C MET A 211 -29.42 1.66 11.57
N LEU A 212 -30.68 2.01 11.30
CA LEU A 212 -31.35 3.22 11.79
C LEU A 212 -31.57 3.24 13.33
N GLY A 213 -30.68 2.62 14.09
CA GLY A 213 -30.58 2.70 15.54
C GLY A 213 -29.23 3.29 15.93
N SER A 214 -29.27 4.38 16.71
CA SER A 214 -28.15 5.15 17.30
C SER A 214 -27.17 5.79 16.30
N LYS A 215 -27.36 7.10 16.06
CA LYS A 215 -26.32 7.97 15.48
C LYS A 215 -25.22 8.18 16.52
N PRO A 216 -23.92 8.10 16.17
CA PRO A 216 -22.86 8.54 17.07
C PRO A 216 -23.04 10.03 17.39
N ALA A 217 -22.98 10.39 18.67
CA ALA A 217 -23.19 11.76 19.14
C ALA A 217 -21.94 12.64 18.94
N LEU A 218 -21.63 13.00 17.69
CA LEU A 218 -20.48 13.86 17.35
C LEU A 218 -20.83 15.35 17.37
N ALA A 219 -20.00 16.17 18.02
CA ALA A 219 -20.15 17.63 18.10
C ALA A 219 -19.36 18.37 16.99
N SER A 220 -19.61 19.67 16.81
CA SER A 220 -18.93 20.50 15.81
C SER A 220 -17.40 20.53 15.93
N ALA A 221 -16.86 20.40 17.15
CA ALA A 221 -15.42 20.31 17.37
C ALA A 221 -14.85 18.96 16.90
N ASP A 222 -15.60 17.87 17.08
CA ASP A 222 -15.20 16.53 16.66
C ASP A 222 -15.02 16.47 15.14
N TRP A 223 -15.92 17.10 14.37
CA TRP A 223 -15.82 17.19 12.90
C TRP A 223 -14.56 17.93 12.43
N LYS A 224 -14.16 19.01 13.12
CA LYS A 224 -12.92 19.74 12.79
C LYS A 224 -11.70 18.87 13.03
N GLY A 225 -11.68 18.11 14.13
CA GLY A 225 -10.65 17.12 14.39
C GLY A 225 -10.62 16.09 13.27
N LEU A 226 -11.71 15.37 13.03
CA LEU A 226 -11.76 14.33 12.00
C LEU A 226 -11.30 14.80 10.61
N ALA A 227 -11.66 16.02 10.20
CA ALA A 227 -11.15 16.63 8.98
C ALA A 227 -9.62 16.87 9.01
N GLN A 228 -9.07 17.32 10.14
CA GLN A 228 -7.62 17.46 10.32
C GLN A 228 -6.89 16.12 10.34
N LEU A 229 -7.47 15.07 10.92
CA LEU A 229 -6.91 13.71 10.89
C LEU A 229 -6.82 13.21 9.44
N ALA A 230 -7.88 13.40 8.66
CA ALA A 230 -7.89 13.06 7.24
C ALA A 230 -6.84 13.87 6.44
N GLN A 231 -6.71 15.17 6.71
CA GLN A 231 -5.70 16.02 6.08
C GLN A 231 -4.27 15.65 6.51
N LEU A 232 -4.04 15.33 7.78
CA LEU A 232 -2.74 14.91 8.30
C LEU A 232 -2.34 13.56 7.71
N SER A 233 -3.28 12.61 7.63
CA SER A 233 -3.14 11.33 6.95
C SER A 233 -2.71 11.53 5.49
N HIS A 234 -3.42 12.38 4.74
CA HIS A 234 -3.07 12.71 3.36
C HIS A 234 -1.68 13.35 3.25
N LYS A 235 -1.37 14.36 4.08
CA LYS A 235 -0.06 15.02 4.10
C LYS A 235 1.08 14.10 4.52
N ALA A 236 0.85 13.15 5.43
CA ALA A 236 1.86 12.19 5.86
C ALA A 236 2.25 11.26 4.70
N LEU A 237 1.28 10.86 3.89
CA LEU A 237 1.53 10.06 2.68
C LEU A 237 2.23 10.87 1.58
N GLU A 238 1.89 12.15 1.39
CA GLU A 238 2.55 13.01 0.38
C GLU A 238 3.94 13.51 0.81
N GLY A 239 4.07 13.94 2.07
CA GLY A 239 5.25 14.63 2.61
C GLY A 239 6.43 13.72 2.95
N ALA A 240 6.20 12.41 3.06
CA ALA A 240 7.28 11.44 3.27
C ALA A 240 8.17 11.24 2.03
N GLY A 241 7.82 11.83 0.87
CA GLY A 241 8.55 11.64 -0.39
C GLY A 241 8.46 10.21 -0.93
N LEU A 242 7.55 9.40 -0.38
CA LEU A 242 7.30 8.03 -0.79
C LEU A 242 6.15 7.98 -1.79
N PRO A 243 6.22 7.09 -2.78
CA PRO A 243 5.18 6.93 -3.78
C PRO A 243 3.92 6.28 -3.20
N GLN A 244 2.76 6.83 -3.57
CA GLN A 244 1.44 6.32 -3.19
C GLN A 244 0.93 5.24 -4.15
N PHE A 245 0.24 4.23 -3.62
CA PHE A 245 -0.48 3.22 -4.40
C PHE A 245 -1.86 3.76 -4.80
N GLU A 246 -2.17 3.78 -6.09
CA GLU A 246 -3.43 4.35 -6.63
C GLU A 246 -4.37 3.27 -7.19
N GLY A 247 -3.80 2.16 -7.69
CA GLY A 247 -4.54 1.06 -8.29
C GLY A 247 -3.59 0.01 -8.87
N SER A 248 -4.11 -0.99 -9.56
CA SER A 248 -3.32 -1.94 -10.37
C SER A 248 -4.22 -2.69 -11.33
N ASN A 249 -3.70 -3.18 -12.45
CA ASN A 249 -4.33 -4.33 -13.10
C ASN A 249 -3.49 -5.59 -12.92
N ALA A 250 -4.18 -6.72 -12.98
CA ALA A 250 -3.58 -8.00 -13.28
C ALA A 250 -4.60 -8.85 -14.03
N TRP A 251 -4.14 -9.60 -15.02
CA TRP A 251 -4.95 -10.62 -15.69
C TRP A 251 -4.10 -11.81 -16.06
N VAL A 252 -4.77 -12.95 -16.15
CA VAL A 252 -4.16 -14.20 -16.60
C VAL A 252 -5.08 -14.85 -17.61
N ILE A 253 -4.47 -15.38 -18.68
CA ILE A 253 -5.15 -16.06 -19.79
C ILE A 253 -4.67 -17.51 -19.79
N SER A 254 -5.60 -18.47 -19.83
CA SER A 254 -5.27 -19.89 -19.86
C SER A 254 -4.67 -20.31 -21.20
N GLY A 255 -3.89 -21.39 -21.19
CA GLY A 255 -3.27 -21.94 -22.39
C GLY A 255 -4.25 -22.21 -23.54
N SER A 256 -5.50 -22.61 -23.25
CA SER A 256 -6.54 -22.88 -24.26
C SER A 256 -6.93 -21.66 -25.11
N ARG A 257 -6.63 -20.45 -24.62
CA ARG A 257 -6.91 -19.18 -25.30
C ARG A 257 -5.68 -18.53 -25.91
N THR A 258 -4.52 -19.14 -25.76
CA THR A 258 -3.23 -18.62 -26.27
C THR A 258 -2.77 -19.39 -27.50
N GLN A 259 -1.91 -18.77 -28.31
CA GLN A 259 -1.27 -19.44 -29.46
C GLN A 259 -0.24 -20.49 -29.02
N SER A 260 0.45 -20.25 -27.91
CA SER A 260 1.51 -21.15 -27.39
C SER A 260 0.96 -22.37 -26.67
N GLY A 261 -0.32 -22.37 -26.29
CA GLY A 261 -0.89 -23.37 -25.39
C GLY A 261 -0.45 -23.21 -23.93
N LYS A 262 0.24 -22.11 -23.57
CA LYS A 262 0.75 -21.83 -22.22
C LYS A 262 0.12 -20.56 -21.66
N PRO A 263 -0.10 -20.46 -20.34
CA PRO A 263 -0.68 -19.26 -19.76
C PRO A 263 0.12 -17.99 -20.05
N ILE A 264 -0.59 -16.87 -20.18
CA ILE A 264 -0.01 -15.53 -20.23
C ILE A 264 -0.51 -14.76 -19.01
N LEU A 265 0.42 -14.33 -18.16
CA LEU A 265 0.17 -13.49 -17.00
C LEU A 265 0.65 -12.07 -17.30
N ALA A 266 -0.16 -11.08 -16.95
CA ALA A 266 0.21 -9.68 -16.97
C ALA A 266 -0.18 -9.00 -15.67
N GLY A 267 0.65 -8.06 -15.23
CA GLY A 267 0.43 -7.30 -14.00
C GLY A 267 1.14 -5.96 -14.06
N ASP A 268 0.45 -4.91 -13.64
CA ASP A 268 0.93 -3.53 -13.63
C ASP A 268 0.44 -2.77 -12.39
N PRO A 269 1.16 -2.87 -11.27
CA PRO A 269 0.88 -2.02 -10.10
C PRO A 269 0.97 -0.53 -10.48
N HIS A 270 -0.11 0.23 -10.28
CA HIS A 270 -0.17 1.67 -10.50
C HIS A 270 0.26 2.39 -9.23
N ILE A 271 1.54 2.74 -9.20
CA ILE A 271 2.19 3.39 -8.08
C ILE A 271 2.80 4.69 -8.58
N ARG A 272 2.69 5.76 -7.80
CA ARG A 272 3.27 7.06 -8.13
C ARG A 272 4.76 6.92 -8.49
N PHE A 273 5.22 7.66 -9.49
CA PHE A 273 6.63 7.70 -9.83
C PHE A 273 7.46 8.27 -8.67
N SER A 274 8.59 7.64 -8.40
CA SER A 274 9.51 7.98 -7.31
C SER A 274 10.95 7.68 -7.69
N VAL A 275 11.87 8.39 -7.06
CA VAL A 275 13.31 8.13 -7.14
C VAL A 275 13.83 8.02 -5.72
N PRO A 276 14.28 6.83 -5.26
CA PRO A 276 14.27 5.56 -5.99
C PRO A 276 12.86 4.96 -6.19
N SER A 277 12.69 4.08 -7.18
CA SER A 277 11.41 3.37 -7.46
C SER A 277 10.95 2.52 -6.26
N VAL A 278 9.65 2.16 -6.18
CA VAL A 278 9.16 1.22 -5.14
C VAL A 278 9.82 -0.14 -5.25
N TRP A 279 9.83 -0.69 -6.46
CA TRP A 279 10.33 -2.01 -6.72
C TRP A 279 11.84 -1.98 -6.93
N TYR A 280 12.53 -2.82 -6.17
CA TYR A 280 13.89 -3.26 -6.46
C TYR A 280 13.79 -4.59 -7.20
N GLU A 281 14.27 -4.65 -8.43
CA GLU A 281 14.32 -5.89 -9.20
C GLU A 281 15.57 -6.68 -8.82
N ALA A 282 15.46 -8.01 -8.71
CA ALA A 282 16.60 -8.91 -8.58
C ALA A 282 16.26 -10.31 -9.09
N GLN A 283 17.26 -11.00 -9.63
CA GLN A 283 17.20 -12.44 -9.86
C GLN A 283 17.96 -13.17 -8.76
N LEU A 284 17.34 -14.20 -8.19
CA LEU A 284 17.88 -15.02 -7.13
C LEU A 284 17.99 -16.48 -7.60
N SER A 285 19.18 -17.06 -7.55
CA SER A 285 19.45 -18.43 -7.97
C SER A 285 20.28 -19.19 -6.94
N ALA A 286 19.74 -20.31 -6.45
CA ALA A 286 20.41 -21.28 -5.59
C ALA A 286 19.94 -22.70 -5.91
N PRO A 287 20.63 -23.77 -5.47
CA PRO A 287 20.18 -25.14 -5.71
C PRO A 287 18.72 -25.35 -5.25
N GLY A 288 17.83 -25.66 -6.20
CA GLY A 288 16.41 -25.88 -5.94
C GLY A 288 15.54 -24.61 -5.81
N PHE A 289 16.10 -23.41 -6.02
CA PHE A 289 15.37 -22.14 -5.94
C PHE A 289 15.82 -21.16 -7.03
N GLU A 290 14.89 -20.72 -7.86
CA GLU A 290 15.12 -19.72 -8.92
C GLU A 290 13.96 -18.74 -8.92
N LEU A 291 14.25 -17.44 -8.93
CA LEU A 291 13.23 -16.40 -8.91
C LEU A 291 13.74 -15.10 -9.52
N TYR A 292 13.02 -14.56 -10.49
CA TYR A 292 13.10 -13.14 -10.85
C TYR A 292 11.96 -12.40 -10.15
N GLY A 293 12.30 -11.44 -9.30
CA GLY A 293 11.33 -10.82 -8.39
C GLY A 293 11.46 -9.31 -8.27
N HIS A 294 10.38 -8.70 -7.78
CA HIS A 294 10.31 -7.29 -7.43
C HIS A 294 10.09 -7.19 -5.91
N PHE A 295 11.05 -6.56 -5.24
CA PHE A 295 11.15 -6.50 -3.79
C PHE A 295 10.85 -5.08 -3.30
N PRO A 296 9.99 -4.89 -2.29
CA PRO A 296 9.89 -3.60 -1.62
C PRO A 296 11.15 -3.33 -0.79
N GLY A 297 11.44 -2.04 -0.56
CA GLY A 297 12.58 -1.63 0.26
C GLY A 297 12.58 -2.30 1.64
N LEU A 298 13.73 -2.84 2.06
CA LEU A 298 13.93 -3.53 3.34
C LEU A 298 13.07 -4.82 3.51
N ASN A 299 12.69 -5.48 2.41
CA ASN A 299 12.00 -6.76 2.44
C ASN A 299 12.73 -7.81 1.55
N PRO A 300 12.99 -9.03 2.06
CA PRO A 300 13.70 -10.07 1.31
C PRO A 300 12.82 -10.86 0.34
N PHE A 301 11.50 -10.72 0.41
CA PHE A 301 10.58 -11.57 -0.36
C PHE A 301 9.93 -10.77 -1.48
N ALA A 302 9.96 -11.34 -2.70
CA ALA A 302 9.35 -10.69 -3.84
C ALA A 302 7.83 -10.62 -3.65
N PHE A 303 7.26 -9.46 -3.94
CA PHE A 303 5.81 -9.27 -3.89
C PHE A 303 5.15 -9.71 -5.18
N LEU A 304 5.88 -9.61 -6.29
CA LEU A 304 5.52 -10.05 -7.62
C LEU A 304 6.77 -10.57 -8.31
N GLY A 305 6.61 -11.62 -9.10
CA GLY A 305 7.75 -12.34 -9.65
C GLY A 305 7.35 -13.51 -10.50
N HIS A 306 8.36 -14.14 -11.09
CA HIS A 306 8.21 -15.35 -11.89
C HIS A 306 9.52 -16.14 -11.92
N ASN A 307 9.40 -17.38 -12.33
CA ASN A 307 10.49 -18.22 -12.78
C ASN A 307 10.01 -19.07 -13.97
N MET A 308 10.75 -20.12 -14.29
CA MET A 308 10.41 -21.00 -15.42
C MET A 308 9.15 -21.86 -15.17
N ASP A 309 8.74 -22.02 -13.91
CA ASP A 309 7.66 -22.90 -13.50
C ASP A 309 6.35 -22.15 -13.23
N PHE A 310 6.41 -20.93 -12.68
CA PHE A 310 5.23 -20.14 -12.33
C PHE A 310 5.52 -18.64 -12.21
N GLY A 311 4.46 -17.84 -12.10
CA GLY A 311 4.55 -16.41 -11.81
C GLY A 311 3.28 -15.87 -11.17
N TRP A 312 3.40 -14.72 -10.52
CA TRP A 312 2.27 -14.02 -9.92
C TRP A 312 2.44 -12.51 -9.94
N SER A 313 1.30 -11.83 -9.89
CA SER A 313 1.20 -10.40 -9.70
C SER A 313 0.14 -10.10 -8.63
N LEU A 314 0.11 -8.85 -8.19
CA LEU A 314 -0.79 -8.36 -7.18
C LEU A 314 -1.64 -7.21 -7.71
N THR A 315 -2.85 -7.08 -7.18
CA THR A 315 -3.58 -5.81 -7.14
C THR A 315 -4.07 -5.56 -5.72
N MET A 316 -4.45 -4.32 -5.42
CA MET A 316 -5.11 -3.98 -4.16
C MET A 316 -6.48 -4.66 -4.09
N PHE A 317 -6.79 -5.38 -3.01
CA PHE A 317 -8.15 -5.90 -2.80
C PHE A 317 -9.09 -4.78 -2.35
N GLN A 318 -8.60 -3.79 -1.60
CA GLN A 318 -9.40 -2.66 -1.11
C GLN A 318 -10.60 -3.06 -0.24
N ASN A 319 -10.58 -4.26 0.36
CA ASN A 319 -11.56 -4.58 1.39
C ASN A 319 -11.38 -3.65 2.58
N ASP A 320 -12.49 -3.42 3.28
CA ASP A 320 -12.50 -2.67 4.52
C ASP A 320 -11.95 -3.56 5.66
N ASP A 321 -10.80 -3.17 6.19
CA ASP A 321 -10.13 -3.84 7.30
C ASP A 321 -9.88 -2.93 8.52
N VAL A 322 -10.44 -1.73 8.51
CA VAL A 322 -10.33 -0.70 9.57
C VAL A 322 -11.71 -0.15 9.88
N ASP A 323 -12.09 -0.12 11.16
CA ASP A 323 -13.28 0.60 11.61
C ASP A 323 -12.87 1.76 12.52
N LEU A 324 -13.40 2.97 12.27
CA LEU A 324 -13.35 4.07 13.23
C LEU A 324 -14.56 4.01 14.17
N ILE A 325 -14.32 4.10 15.47
CA ILE A 325 -15.34 3.90 16.50
C ILE A 325 -15.37 5.12 17.42
N ALA A 326 -16.52 5.78 17.52
CA ALA A 326 -16.76 6.84 18.47
C ALA A 326 -17.03 6.24 19.87
N GLU A 327 -16.10 6.44 20.79
CA GLU A 327 -16.21 5.93 22.16
C GLU A 327 -17.15 6.80 23.00
N LYS A 328 -18.03 6.16 23.77
CA LYS A 328 -18.82 6.86 24.78
C LYS A 328 -17.99 7.05 26.04
N THR A 329 -17.61 8.28 26.33
CA THR A 329 -16.79 8.62 27.51
C THR A 329 -17.65 8.69 28.77
N ASN A 330 -17.10 8.27 29.92
CA ASN A 330 -17.77 8.42 31.21
C ASN A 330 -17.86 9.92 31.59
N PRO A 331 -19.08 10.46 31.84
CA PRO A 331 -19.26 11.85 32.25
C PRO A 331 -18.51 12.23 33.53
N ASP A 332 -18.31 11.27 34.43
CA ASP A 332 -17.67 11.48 35.74
C ASP A 332 -16.16 11.21 35.73
N ASN A 333 -15.65 10.50 34.71
CA ASN A 333 -14.23 10.16 34.56
C ASN A 333 -13.82 10.07 33.07
N PRO A 334 -13.19 11.11 32.50
CA PRO A 334 -12.87 11.13 31.07
C PRO A 334 -11.81 10.10 30.62
N ASN A 335 -11.19 9.38 31.56
CA ASN A 335 -10.28 8.28 31.25
C ASN A 335 -11.00 6.94 31.07
N GLN A 336 -12.33 6.90 31.21
CA GLN A 336 -13.14 5.71 31.04
C GLN A 336 -14.05 5.79 29.82
N VAL A 337 -14.26 4.65 29.18
CA VAL A 337 -15.21 4.49 28.08
C VAL A 337 -16.24 3.40 28.40
N TRP A 338 -17.43 3.52 27.83
CA TRP A 338 -18.47 2.52 27.97
C TRP A 338 -18.13 1.31 27.11
N TYR A 339 -18.08 0.12 27.72
CA TYR A 339 -17.84 -1.13 27.02
C TYR A 339 -18.65 -2.24 27.68
N HIS A 340 -19.53 -2.90 26.89
CA HIS A 340 -20.30 -4.08 27.32
C HIS A 340 -21.04 -3.88 28.66
N GLY A 341 -21.68 -2.73 28.85
CA GLY A 341 -22.52 -2.44 30.01
C GLY A 341 -21.83 -1.83 31.23
N GLN A 342 -20.53 -1.51 31.12
CA GLN A 342 -19.73 -0.97 32.22
C GLN A 342 -18.74 0.10 31.74
N TRP A 343 -18.25 0.91 32.67
CA TRP A 343 -17.16 1.86 32.42
C TRP A 343 -15.80 1.17 32.58
N VAL A 344 -14.96 1.25 31.55
CA VAL A 344 -13.63 0.63 31.51
C VAL A 344 -12.56 1.69 31.34
N ASP A 345 -11.50 1.63 32.15
CA ASP A 345 -10.36 2.53 32.03
C ASP A 345 -9.61 2.32 30.71
N MET A 346 -9.35 3.42 30.01
CA MET A 346 -8.43 3.41 28.87
C MET A 346 -7.00 3.19 29.34
N LYS A 347 -6.23 2.39 28.60
CA LYS A 347 -4.80 2.24 28.85
C LYS A 347 -4.06 3.48 28.37
N ARG A 348 -3.13 3.96 29.18
CA ARG A 348 -2.30 5.14 28.88
C ARG A 348 -0.83 4.76 28.78
N THR A 349 -0.15 5.22 27.73
CA THR A 349 1.30 5.06 27.55
C THR A 349 1.90 6.40 27.15
N GLU A 350 3.03 6.77 27.74
CA GLU A 350 3.79 7.95 27.31
C GLU A 350 5.01 7.53 26.49
N GLN A 351 5.25 8.23 25.38
CA GLN A 351 6.43 8.08 24.53
C GLN A 351 7.13 9.41 24.33
N GLN A 352 8.45 9.36 24.07
CA GLN A 352 9.23 10.53 23.69
C GLN A 352 9.56 10.48 22.20
N ILE A 353 9.28 11.58 21.49
CA ILE A 353 9.69 11.80 20.11
C ILE A 353 10.92 12.72 20.15
N THR A 354 12.08 12.20 19.77
CA THR A 354 13.28 13.01 19.58
C THR A 354 13.12 13.91 18.36
N VAL A 355 13.48 15.18 18.47
CA VAL A 355 13.31 16.17 17.39
C VAL A 355 14.64 16.85 17.08
N LYS A 356 15.04 16.85 15.80
CA LYS A 356 16.29 17.52 15.38
C LYS A 356 16.25 19.01 15.73
N GLY A 357 17.24 19.44 16.51
CA GLY A 357 17.41 20.85 16.89
C GLY A 357 16.41 21.37 17.93
N GLN A 358 15.61 20.50 18.56
CA GLN A 358 14.65 20.87 19.61
C GLN A 358 14.66 19.86 20.78
N ALA A 359 14.00 20.22 21.88
CA ALA A 359 13.77 19.27 22.97
C ALA A 359 12.81 18.15 22.52
N PRO A 360 12.93 16.93 23.07
CA PRO A 360 11.99 15.86 22.79
C PRO A 360 10.54 16.25 23.12
N VAL A 361 9.60 15.76 22.31
CA VAL A 361 8.17 15.97 22.51
C VAL A 361 7.57 14.72 23.17
N THR A 362 6.88 14.92 24.29
CA THR A 362 6.13 13.84 24.95
C THR A 362 4.79 13.63 24.24
N LEU A 363 4.51 12.38 23.85
CA LEU A 363 3.25 11.93 23.28
C LEU A 363 2.55 11.01 24.27
N THR A 364 1.30 11.32 24.60
CA THR A 364 0.41 10.41 25.33
C THR A 364 -0.40 9.60 24.32
N LEU A 365 -0.27 8.28 24.38
CA LEU A 365 -1.06 7.32 23.62
C LEU A 365 -2.12 6.71 24.52
N LEU A 366 -3.35 6.63 24.00
CA LEU A 366 -4.50 6.04 24.69
C LEU A 366 -5.02 4.85 23.89
N GLU A 367 -5.59 3.89 24.60
CA GLU A 367 -6.16 2.68 24.00
C GLU A 367 -7.41 2.27 24.78
N SER A 368 -8.52 2.15 24.06
CA SER A 368 -9.77 1.59 24.57
C SER A 368 -9.81 0.07 24.35
N PRO A 369 -10.83 -0.64 24.87
CA PRO A 369 -11.07 -2.03 24.51
C PRO A 369 -11.25 -2.28 23.00
N HIS A 370 -11.69 -1.30 22.23
CA HIS A 370 -11.85 -1.43 20.77
C HIS A 370 -10.56 -1.18 19.98
N GLY A 371 -9.62 -0.40 20.53
CA GLY A 371 -8.31 -0.16 19.92
C GLY A 371 -7.66 1.17 20.29
N PRO A 372 -6.56 1.55 19.61
CA PRO A 372 -5.88 2.82 19.85
C PRO A 372 -6.76 4.02 19.56
N ILE A 373 -6.71 5.05 20.42
CA ILE A 373 -7.42 6.31 20.18
C ILE A 373 -6.64 7.15 19.18
N VAL A 374 -7.21 7.39 18.00
CA VAL A 374 -6.51 7.98 16.84
C VAL A 374 -6.65 9.49 16.71
N ASN A 375 -7.66 10.09 17.33
CA ASN A 375 -7.90 11.53 17.19
C ASN A 375 -7.14 12.39 18.22
N ASN A 376 -6.52 11.78 19.24
CA ASN A 376 -5.73 12.46 20.27
C ASN A 376 -4.50 13.19 19.70
N VAL A 377 -3.95 12.70 18.58
CA VAL A 377 -2.76 13.25 17.91
C VAL A 377 -2.95 14.72 17.53
N MET A 378 -4.20 15.16 17.35
CA MET A 378 -4.54 16.52 16.96
C MET A 378 -4.48 17.53 18.11
N GLY A 379 -4.16 17.08 19.32
CA GLY A 379 -3.97 17.94 20.49
C GLY A 379 -5.20 18.83 20.74
N LYS A 380 -5.01 20.15 20.73
CA LYS A 380 -6.09 21.14 20.99
C LYS A 380 -7.21 21.11 19.95
N ASN A 381 -6.96 20.54 18.78
CA ASN A 381 -7.95 20.42 17.72
C ASN A 381 -8.68 19.07 17.74
N ALA A 382 -8.31 18.17 18.66
CA ALA A 382 -9.06 16.96 18.89
C ALA A 382 -10.48 17.31 19.38
N GLY A 383 -11.45 16.54 18.90
CA GLY A 383 -12.79 16.51 19.46
C GLY A 383 -12.80 16.07 20.93
N GLN A 384 -13.95 16.22 21.59
CA GLN A 384 -14.16 15.69 22.95
C GLN A 384 -14.39 14.18 22.93
N THR A 385 -14.95 13.65 21.84
CA THR A 385 -15.25 12.22 21.68
C THR A 385 -13.98 11.48 21.27
N PRO A 386 -13.47 10.51 22.05
CA PRO A 386 -12.36 9.66 21.64
C PRO A 386 -12.77 8.81 20.44
N ILE A 387 -11.93 8.77 19.40
CA ILE A 387 -12.14 7.90 18.24
C ILE A 387 -11.14 6.77 18.32
N ALA A 388 -11.62 5.55 18.59
CA ALA A 388 -10.82 4.34 18.55
C ALA A 388 -10.68 3.84 17.11
N MET A 389 -9.58 3.17 16.81
CA MET A 389 -9.37 2.44 15.57
C MET A 389 -9.29 0.95 15.87
N TRP A 390 -10.27 0.19 15.39
CA TRP A 390 -10.11 -1.24 15.24
C TRP A 390 -9.46 -1.50 13.89
N TRP A 391 -8.37 -2.26 13.85
CA TRP A 391 -7.65 -2.57 12.61
C TRP A 391 -7.24 -4.04 12.56
N SER A 392 -7.64 -4.75 11.50
CA SER A 392 -7.32 -6.16 11.30
C SER A 392 -5.82 -6.46 11.42
N PHE A 393 -4.96 -5.55 10.95
CA PHE A 393 -3.50 -5.65 11.05
C PHE A 393 -3.02 -5.81 12.50
N LEU A 394 -3.63 -5.07 13.44
CA LEU A 394 -3.21 -5.05 14.83
C LEU A 394 -3.69 -6.27 15.62
N VAL A 395 -4.81 -6.87 15.21
CA VAL A 395 -5.51 -7.92 15.97
C VAL A 395 -5.37 -9.32 15.39
N SER A 396 -5.05 -9.45 14.10
CA SER A 396 -4.86 -10.74 13.43
C SER A 396 -3.44 -11.29 13.66
N ALA A 397 -3.24 -12.57 13.33
CA ALA A 397 -1.93 -13.18 13.39
C ALA A 397 -1.01 -12.61 12.31
N ASN A 398 -1.56 -12.37 11.12
CA ASN A 398 -0.95 -11.83 9.91
C ASN A 398 0.45 -12.37 9.61
N PRO A 399 0.62 -13.68 9.31
CA PRO A 399 1.88 -14.27 8.91
C PRO A 399 2.29 -13.88 7.46
N VAL A 400 2.21 -12.58 7.13
CA VAL A 400 2.42 -12.04 5.78
C VAL A 400 3.81 -12.34 5.22
N LEU A 401 4.84 -12.38 6.08
CA LEU A 401 6.20 -12.74 5.68
C LEU A 401 6.29 -14.20 5.24
N ASP A 402 5.63 -15.11 5.96
CA ASP A 402 5.53 -16.52 5.54
C ASP A 402 4.72 -16.65 4.26
N GLY A 403 3.63 -15.88 4.12
CA GLY A 403 2.83 -15.82 2.90
C GLY A 403 3.66 -15.49 1.67
N PHE A 404 4.48 -14.43 1.70
CA PHE A 404 5.34 -14.09 0.57
C PHE A 404 6.55 -15.02 0.41
N TYR A 405 7.11 -15.56 1.49
CA TYR A 405 8.15 -16.58 1.40
C TYR A 405 7.63 -17.85 0.68
N GLU A 406 6.41 -18.28 0.98
CA GLU A 406 5.78 -19.43 0.34
C GLU A 406 5.32 -19.12 -1.09
N ALA A 407 4.80 -17.92 -1.36
CA ALA A 407 4.43 -17.49 -2.71
C ALA A 407 5.62 -17.56 -3.68
N ASN A 408 6.83 -17.20 -3.21
CA ASN A 408 8.07 -17.34 -3.97
C ASN A 408 8.44 -18.79 -4.34
N ARG A 409 7.70 -19.79 -3.85
CA ARG A 409 7.92 -21.24 -4.05
C ARG A 409 6.64 -21.97 -4.49
N ALA A 410 5.60 -21.24 -4.84
CA ALA A 410 4.26 -21.78 -5.08
C ALA A 410 4.06 -22.21 -6.55
N ASP A 411 4.58 -23.38 -6.92
CA ASP A 411 4.46 -23.95 -8.28
C ASP A 411 3.13 -24.70 -8.55
N THR A 412 2.24 -24.75 -7.56
CA THR A 412 0.90 -25.36 -7.66
C THR A 412 -0.17 -24.45 -7.08
N LEU A 413 -1.43 -24.63 -7.52
CA LEU A 413 -2.59 -23.92 -6.96
C LEU A 413 -2.67 -24.08 -5.44
N ASP A 414 -2.50 -25.29 -4.92
CA ASP A 414 -2.59 -25.55 -3.47
C ASP A 414 -1.51 -24.81 -2.68
N LYS A 415 -0.27 -24.76 -3.20
CA LYS A 415 0.81 -23.99 -2.56
C LYS A 415 0.49 -22.49 -2.60
N MET A 416 -0.01 -21.98 -3.73
CA MET A 416 -0.31 -20.56 -3.84
C MET A 416 -1.52 -20.17 -2.99
N ARG A 417 -2.55 -21.02 -2.91
CA ARG A 417 -3.69 -20.85 -2.00
C ARG A 417 -3.24 -20.81 -0.54
N SER A 418 -2.35 -21.72 -0.15
CA SER A 418 -1.78 -21.77 1.21
C SER A 418 -0.92 -20.55 1.54
N ALA A 419 -0.22 -20.00 0.54
CA ALA A 419 0.53 -18.75 0.67
C ALA A 419 -0.40 -17.53 0.79
N ALA A 420 -1.45 -17.49 -0.05
CA ALA A 420 -2.46 -16.43 -0.06
C ALA A 420 -3.22 -16.33 1.27
N GLU A 421 -3.57 -17.47 1.89
CA GLU A 421 -4.24 -17.52 3.20
C GLU A 421 -3.47 -16.82 4.32
N LYS A 422 -2.13 -16.81 4.23
CA LYS A 422 -1.25 -16.19 5.22
C LYS A 422 -1.17 -14.67 5.12
N ILE A 423 -1.64 -14.11 4.00
CA ILE A 423 -1.69 -12.67 3.75
C ILE A 423 -3.06 -12.17 4.26
N GLN A 424 -3.07 -11.71 5.51
CA GLN A 424 -4.30 -11.34 6.22
C GLN A 424 -4.56 -9.84 6.21
N SER A 425 -3.51 -9.01 6.24
CA SER A 425 -3.57 -7.56 6.05
C SER A 425 -2.23 -7.02 5.53
N PRO A 426 -2.20 -6.04 4.60
CA PRO A 426 -3.38 -5.49 3.91
C PRO A 426 -4.01 -6.49 2.95
N GLY A 427 -5.24 -6.21 2.55
CA GLY A 427 -5.94 -7.00 1.56
C GLY A 427 -5.31 -6.90 0.17
N LEU A 428 -4.98 -8.05 -0.42
CA LEU A 428 -4.38 -8.16 -1.75
C LEU A 428 -5.15 -9.14 -2.61
N ASN A 429 -5.29 -8.80 -3.88
CA ASN A 429 -5.65 -9.77 -4.92
C ASN A 429 -4.36 -10.41 -5.42
N ILE A 430 -4.27 -11.73 -5.37
CA ILE A 430 -3.13 -12.49 -5.92
C ILE A 430 -3.58 -13.12 -7.22
N VAL A 431 -2.95 -12.78 -8.35
CA VAL A 431 -3.20 -13.40 -9.67
C VAL A 431 -1.99 -14.22 -10.05
N TRP A 432 -2.18 -15.50 -10.38
CA TRP A 432 -1.10 -16.47 -10.52
C TRP A 432 -1.31 -17.39 -11.73
N ALA A 433 -0.20 -17.89 -12.28
CA ALA A 433 -0.19 -18.92 -13.31
C ALA A 433 1.03 -19.84 -13.19
N ASN A 434 0.91 -21.09 -13.62
CA ASN A 434 2.07 -21.98 -13.82
C ASN A 434 2.27 -22.43 -15.27
N ALA A 435 3.48 -22.90 -15.58
CA ALA A 435 3.85 -23.45 -16.87
C ALA A 435 3.13 -24.76 -17.22
N LYS A 436 2.49 -25.41 -16.24
CA LYS A 436 1.67 -26.62 -16.41
C LYS A 436 0.30 -26.30 -17.00
N GLY A 437 -0.17 -25.07 -16.88
CA GLY A 437 -1.41 -24.58 -17.50
C GLY A 437 -2.44 -24.03 -16.53
N ASP A 438 -2.19 -24.13 -15.22
CA ASP A 438 -3.10 -23.66 -14.19
C ASP A 438 -3.07 -22.13 -14.09
N ILE A 439 -4.24 -21.54 -13.83
CA ILE A 439 -4.42 -20.12 -13.55
C ILE A 439 -5.27 -19.96 -12.29
N GLY A 440 -4.95 -18.98 -11.47
CA GLY A 440 -5.64 -18.76 -10.20
C GLY A 440 -5.71 -17.31 -9.78
N TRP A 441 -6.73 -16.99 -9.00
CA TRP A 441 -6.87 -15.72 -8.30
C TRP A 441 -7.48 -15.94 -6.92
N TRP A 442 -6.95 -15.23 -5.92
CA TRP A 442 -7.50 -15.22 -4.57
C TRP A 442 -7.51 -13.80 -4.01
N ALA A 443 -8.63 -13.43 -3.38
CA ALA A 443 -8.72 -12.26 -2.54
C ALA A 443 -8.15 -12.61 -1.14
N ALA A 444 -6.88 -12.27 -0.92
CA ALA A 444 -6.13 -12.53 0.29
C ALA A 444 -6.37 -11.43 1.33
N ALA A 445 -7.17 -11.74 2.36
CA ALA A 445 -7.43 -10.89 3.52
C ALA A 445 -8.08 -11.69 4.64
N GLN A 446 -7.94 -11.22 5.88
CA GLN A 446 -8.75 -11.69 7.01
C GLN A 446 -10.01 -10.83 7.15
N LEU A 447 -11.12 -11.29 6.55
CA LEU A 447 -12.37 -10.54 6.50
C LEU A 447 -13.14 -10.61 7.84
N PRO A 448 -13.40 -9.48 8.51
CA PRO A 448 -14.12 -9.48 9.79
C PRO A 448 -15.62 -9.76 9.62
N ILE A 449 -16.18 -10.49 10.58
CA ILE A 449 -17.63 -10.66 10.73
C ILE A 449 -18.15 -9.51 11.58
N ARG A 450 -18.96 -8.64 10.98
CA ARG A 450 -19.64 -7.53 11.66
C ARG A 450 -21.09 -7.93 12.01
N GLN A 451 -21.68 -7.25 13.00
CA GLN A 451 -23.10 -7.43 13.32
C GLN A 451 -23.97 -7.13 12.10
N GLN A 452 -25.14 -7.78 12.01
CA GLN A 452 -26.08 -7.56 10.91
C GLN A 452 -26.49 -6.08 10.82
N GLY A 453 -26.38 -5.51 9.61
CA GLY A 453 -26.78 -4.14 9.31
C GLY A 453 -25.75 -3.06 9.71
N VAL A 454 -24.59 -3.44 10.25
CA VAL A 454 -23.47 -2.50 10.43
C VAL A 454 -22.92 -2.11 9.06
N ASN A 455 -22.84 -0.80 8.81
CA ASN A 455 -22.15 -0.27 7.63
C ASN A 455 -20.82 0.37 8.08
N PRO A 456 -19.67 -0.27 7.78
CA PRO A 456 -18.37 0.21 8.21
C PRO A 456 -17.84 1.40 7.38
N SER A 457 -18.60 1.87 6.39
CA SER A 457 -18.30 3.12 5.67
C SER A 457 -18.50 4.39 6.53
N PHE A 458 -18.89 4.23 7.79
CA PHE A 458 -19.13 5.31 8.74
C PHE A 458 -18.45 5.03 10.08
N ILE A 459 -18.25 6.12 10.85
CA ILE A 459 -17.84 6.02 12.25
C ILE A 459 -18.94 5.29 13.03
N LEU A 460 -18.54 4.20 13.70
CA LEU A 460 -19.42 3.32 14.46
C LEU A 460 -19.63 3.81 15.90
N ASP A 461 -20.77 3.48 16.51
CA ASP A 461 -21.05 3.81 17.92
C ASP A 461 -20.46 2.76 18.88
N GLY A 462 -19.40 3.14 19.60
CA GLY A 462 -18.70 2.30 20.57
C GLY A 462 -19.50 1.93 21.81
N SER A 463 -20.65 2.57 22.04
CA SER A 463 -21.54 2.20 23.15
C SER A 463 -22.50 1.05 22.83
N THR A 464 -22.47 0.57 21.60
CA THR A 464 -23.40 -0.44 21.06
C THR A 464 -22.64 -1.60 20.42
N ALA A 465 -23.37 -2.66 20.05
CA ALA A 465 -22.80 -3.81 19.36
C ALA A 465 -22.24 -3.48 17.96
N GLN A 466 -22.44 -2.26 17.42
CA GLN A 466 -21.89 -1.87 16.11
C GLN A 466 -20.36 -2.00 16.07
N ALA A 467 -19.69 -1.67 17.17
CA ALA A 467 -18.23 -1.70 17.29
C ALA A 467 -17.66 -3.13 17.42
N ASP A 468 -18.48 -4.10 17.84
CA ASP A 468 -18.03 -5.46 18.08
C ASP A 468 -17.72 -6.22 16.78
N LYS A 469 -16.76 -7.16 16.88
CA LYS A 469 -16.43 -8.11 15.82
C LYS A 469 -16.77 -9.51 16.31
N LEU A 470 -17.52 -10.25 15.51
CA LEU A 470 -17.96 -11.62 15.83
C LEU A 470 -16.89 -12.68 15.51
N GLY A 471 -15.70 -12.24 15.09
CA GLY A 471 -14.62 -13.07 14.59
C GLY A 471 -14.31 -12.74 13.13
N PHE A 472 -13.76 -13.71 12.43
CA PHE A 472 -13.39 -13.57 11.03
C PHE A 472 -13.94 -14.73 10.21
N TYR A 473 -14.21 -14.48 8.93
CA TYR A 473 -14.53 -15.55 8.00
C TYR A 473 -13.28 -16.42 7.76
N PRO A 474 -13.45 -17.75 7.55
CA PRO A 474 -12.36 -18.60 7.10
C PRO A 474 -11.95 -18.19 5.68
N PHE A 475 -10.67 -18.36 5.33
CA PHE A 475 -10.16 -17.97 4.01
C PHE A 475 -10.90 -18.63 2.83
N SER A 476 -11.44 -19.84 3.03
CA SER A 476 -12.27 -20.53 2.03
C SER A 476 -13.56 -19.80 1.66
N ALA A 477 -14.00 -18.81 2.47
CA ALA A 477 -15.16 -17.96 2.17
C ALA A 477 -14.79 -16.76 1.31
N ASN A 478 -13.50 -16.42 1.18
CA ASN A 478 -13.05 -15.29 0.38
C ASN A 478 -13.30 -15.54 -1.12
N PRO A 479 -13.56 -14.48 -1.90
CA PRO A 479 -13.58 -14.55 -3.35
C PRO A 479 -12.30 -15.16 -3.91
N HIS A 480 -12.46 -16.14 -4.80
CA HIS A 480 -11.37 -16.79 -5.49
C HIS A 480 -11.86 -17.41 -6.80
N GLU A 481 -10.92 -17.69 -7.69
CA GLU A 481 -11.16 -18.37 -8.94
C GLU A 481 -9.96 -19.23 -9.32
N GLU A 482 -10.21 -20.49 -9.66
CA GLU A 482 -9.16 -21.41 -10.10
C GLU A 482 -9.63 -22.10 -11.38
N ASN A 483 -8.80 -22.03 -12.42
CA ASN A 483 -9.06 -22.62 -13.74
C ASN A 483 -10.50 -22.41 -14.26
N PRO A 484 -11.04 -21.18 -14.29
CA PRO A 484 -12.42 -20.96 -14.70
C PRO A 484 -12.62 -21.33 -16.17
N ALA A 485 -13.79 -21.90 -16.50
CA ALA A 485 -14.11 -22.40 -17.84
C ALA A 485 -13.96 -21.33 -18.95
N ARG A 486 -14.13 -20.05 -18.62
CA ARG A 486 -13.94 -18.93 -19.55
C ARG A 486 -12.48 -18.72 -20.00
N GLY A 487 -11.52 -19.32 -19.29
CA GLY A 487 -10.11 -19.34 -19.66
C GLY A 487 -9.34 -18.03 -19.43
N TYR A 488 -9.84 -17.15 -18.55
CA TYR A 488 -9.13 -15.94 -18.13
C TYR A 488 -9.66 -15.44 -16.78
N ILE A 489 -8.83 -14.68 -16.07
CA ILE A 489 -9.17 -13.99 -14.83
C ILE A 489 -8.70 -12.54 -14.92
N VAL A 490 -9.45 -11.62 -14.31
CA VAL A 490 -9.17 -10.17 -14.28
C VAL A 490 -9.25 -9.67 -12.85
N SER A 491 -8.30 -8.84 -12.47
CA SER A 491 -8.31 -8.04 -11.26
C SER A 491 -7.96 -6.59 -11.60
N ALA A 492 -8.81 -5.66 -11.20
CA ALA A 492 -8.63 -4.23 -11.44
C ALA A 492 -9.16 -3.38 -10.27
N ASN A 493 -9.00 -3.89 -9.05
CA ASN A 493 -9.45 -3.28 -7.78
C ASN A 493 -10.96 -3.01 -7.63
N PHE A 494 -11.79 -3.46 -8.58
CA PHE A 494 -13.24 -3.41 -8.43
C PHE A 494 -13.72 -4.44 -7.42
N GLN A 495 -14.89 -4.21 -6.84
CA GLN A 495 -15.48 -5.11 -5.85
C GLN A 495 -15.75 -6.49 -6.44
N PRO A 496 -15.18 -7.57 -5.90
CA PRO A 496 -15.48 -8.91 -6.37
C PRO A 496 -16.82 -9.41 -5.85
N LEU A 497 -17.38 -10.38 -6.55
CA LEU A 497 -18.55 -11.11 -6.08
C LEU A 497 -18.16 -12.09 -4.97
N SER A 498 -18.99 -12.15 -3.94
CA SER A 498 -18.83 -13.09 -2.85
C SER A 498 -19.32 -14.49 -3.25
N PRO A 499 -18.50 -15.55 -3.09
CA PRO A 499 -18.91 -16.92 -3.40
C PRO A 499 -19.95 -17.46 -2.41
N THR A 500 -20.05 -16.88 -1.21
CA THR A 500 -20.96 -17.31 -0.14
C THR A 500 -22.15 -16.37 0.02
N GLY A 501 -22.22 -15.28 -0.75
CA GLY A 501 -23.16 -14.18 -0.53
C GLY A 501 -22.81 -13.30 0.66
N MET A 502 -21.67 -13.54 1.33
CA MET A 502 -21.19 -12.69 2.41
C MET A 502 -20.92 -11.26 1.94
N GLN A 503 -21.09 -10.37 2.89
CA GLN A 503 -20.87 -8.95 2.79
C GLN A 503 -19.36 -8.64 2.72
N ILE A 504 -18.87 -7.93 1.69
CA ILE A 504 -17.46 -7.53 1.56
C ILE A 504 -17.32 -6.01 1.35
N PRO A 505 -17.56 -5.20 2.41
CA PRO A 505 -17.34 -3.75 2.35
C PRO A 505 -15.89 -3.42 1.96
N GLY A 506 -15.68 -2.25 1.38
CA GLY A 506 -14.38 -1.82 0.91
C GLY A 506 -14.41 -0.50 0.16
N TYR A 507 -13.24 -0.09 -0.29
CA TYR A 507 -12.97 1.19 -0.94
C TYR A 507 -12.60 0.95 -2.41
N TYR A 508 -13.40 0.13 -3.07
CA TYR A 508 -13.11 -0.39 -4.40
C TYR A 508 -13.11 0.71 -5.46
N ASN A 509 -12.26 0.55 -6.46
CA ASN A 509 -12.29 1.41 -7.64
C ASN A 509 -13.55 1.13 -8.48
N PRO A 510 -14.03 2.14 -9.24
CA PRO A 510 -15.12 1.96 -10.20
C PRO A 510 -14.84 0.81 -11.18
N ALA A 511 -15.91 0.06 -11.53
CA ALA A 511 -15.79 -1.21 -12.24
C ALA A 511 -15.42 -1.06 -13.73
N GLU A 512 -15.49 0.13 -14.32
CA GLU A 512 -15.37 0.36 -15.76
C GLU A 512 -14.04 -0.13 -16.32
N ARG A 513 -12.94 0.03 -15.58
CA ARG A 513 -11.63 -0.49 -15.99
C ARG A 513 -11.63 -2.03 -16.04
N GLY A 514 -12.23 -2.67 -15.05
CA GLY A 514 -12.39 -4.13 -15.03
C GLY A 514 -13.34 -4.63 -16.11
N GLN A 515 -14.43 -3.91 -16.36
CA GLN A 515 -15.40 -4.21 -17.42
C GLN A 515 -14.76 -4.14 -18.80
N GLU A 516 -13.93 -3.13 -19.06
CA GLU A 516 -13.22 -2.98 -20.32
C GLU A 516 -12.20 -4.10 -20.55
N LEU A 517 -11.40 -4.43 -19.54
CA LEU A 517 -10.50 -5.59 -19.59
C LEU A 517 -11.28 -6.89 -19.84
N ASN A 518 -12.39 -7.10 -19.12
CA ASN A 518 -13.24 -8.27 -19.28
C ASN A 518 -13.84 -8.34 -20.69
N ARG A 519 -14.29 -7.21 -21.26
CA ARG A 519 -14.84 -7.13 -22.62
C ARG A 519 -13.80 -7.56 -23.64
N GLN A 520 -12.59 -7.00 -23.60
CA GLN A 520 -11.51 -7.36 -24.53
C GLN A 520 -11.05 -8.82 -24.33
N LEU A 521 -10.83 -9.24 -23.09
CA LEU A 521 -10.42 -10.61 -22.76
C LEU A 521 -11.50 -11.64 -23.06
N SER A 522 -12.79 -11.27 -23.10
CA SER A 522 -13.89 -12.18 -23.44
C SER A 522 -13.96 -12.54 -24.93
N ASP A 523 -13.29 -11.77 -25.80
CA ASP A 523 -13.32 -12.01 -27.24
C ASP A 523 -12.69 -13.37 -27.59
N SER A 524 -13.53 -14.32 -27.97
CA SER A 524 -13.13 -15.68 -28.31
C SER A 524 -12.47 -15.79 -29.68
N THR A 525 -12.53 -14.75 -30.50
CA THR A 525 -11.86 -14.71 -31.81
C THR A 525 -10.37 -14.41 -31.68
N ILE A 526 -9.95 -13.83 -30.56
CA ILE A 526 -8.54 -13.53 -30.27
C ILE A 526 -7.86 -14.77 -29.71
N LYS A 527 -6.83 -15.26 -30.42
CA LYS A 527 -5.84 -16.19 -29.89
C LYS A 527 -4.65 -15.40 -29.36
N TRP A 528 -4.58 -15.31 -28.04
CA TRP A 528 -3.65 -14.44 -27.32
C TRP A 528 -2.19 -14.89 -27.52
N ASP A 529 -1.33 -13.91 -27.78
CA ASP A 529 0.12 -14.04 -27.74
C ASP A 529 0.70 -12.85 -26.97
N LEU A 530 2.02 -12.76 -26.91
CA LEU A 530 2.70 -11.67 -26.20
C LEU A 530 2.42 -10.30 -26.84
N ALA A 531 2.24 -10.22 -28.16
CA ALA A 531 1.98 -8.96 -28.85
C ALA A 531 0.57 -8.44 -28.55
N ALA A 532 -0.44 -9.30 -28.64
CA ALA A 532 -1.82 -8.99 -28.28
C ALA A 532 -1.95 -8.63 -26.79
N SER A 533 -1.28 -9.38 -25.90
CA SER A 533 -1.29 -9.09 -24.46
C SER A 533 -0.65 -7.72 -24.15
N LYS A 534 0.47 -7.38 -24.79
CA LYS A 534 1.08 -6.04 -24.67
C LYS A 534 0.19 -4.93 -25.23
N ALA A 535 -0.50 -5.18 -26.35
CA ALA A 535 -1.43 -4.22 -26.92
C ALA A 535 -2.61 -3.94 -25.97
N LEU A 536 -3.14 -4.97 -25.30
CA LEU A 536 -4.13 -4.80 -24.24
C LEU A 536 -3.56 -3.98 -23.07
N GLN A 537 -2.34 -4.32 -22.60
CA GLN A 537 -1.68 -3.64 -21.49
C GLN A 537 -1.45 -2.15 -21.72
N LEU A 538 -1.12 -1.77 -22.94
CA LEU A 538 -0.86 -0.39 -23.34
C LEU A 538 -2.10 0.34 -23.86
N GLY A 539 -3.25 -0.34 -23.88
CA GLY A 539 -4.52 0.23 -24.32
C GLY A 539 -5.00 1.34 -23.39
N THR A 540 -5.54 2.42 -23.97
CA THR A 540 -6.07 3.57 -23.23
C THR A 540 -7.59 3.71 -23.34
N GLN A 541 -8.28 2.63 -23.74
CA GLN A 541 -9.74 2.62 -23.84
C GLN A 541 -10.37 2.55 -22.45
N THR A 542 -11.46 3.29 -22.25
CA THR A 542 -12.22 3.27 -21.00
C THR A 542 -13.68 3.62 -21.27
N ASP A 543 -14.59 2.87 -20.64
CA ASP A 543 -16.04 3.13 -20.69
C ASP A 543 -16.47 4.23 -19.72
N TYR A 544 -15.56 4.75 -18.88
CA TYR A 544 -15.87 5.77 -17.88
C TYR A 544 -16.42 7.07 -18.49
N ALA A 545 -15.72 7.63 -19.48
CA ALA A 545 -16.19 8.88 -20.09
C ALA A 545 -17.53 8.70 -20.85
N PRO A 546 -17.72 7.64 -21.65
CA PRO A 546 -19.03 7.30 -22.20
C PRO A 546 -20.14 7.12 -21.14
N SER A 547 -19.86 6.43 -20.02
CA SER A 547 -20.87 6.15 -18.98
C SER A 547 -21.36 7.43 -18.30
N ILE A 548 -20.44 8.38 -18.03
CA ILE A 548 -20.76 9.68 -17.45
C ILE A 548 -21.44 10.60 -18.46
N LEU A 549 -20.94 10.66 -19.70
CA LEU A 549 -21.43 11.64 -20.68
C LEU A 549 -22.76 11.25 -21.31
N LYS A 550 -23.04 9.95 -21.50
CA LYS A 550 -24.29 9.48 -22.13
C LYS A 550 -25.57 10.06 -21.50
N PRO A 551 -25.78 10.04 -20.17
CA PRO A 551 -26.95 10.67 -19.55
C PRO A 551 -26.89 12.20 -19.57
N LEU A 552 -25.70 12.79 -19.64
CA LEU A 552 -25.52 14.26 -19.65
C LEU A 552 -25.70 14.86 -21.04
N ILE A 553 -25.46 14.13 -22.13
CA ILE A 553 -25.55 14.63 -23.51
C ILE A 553 -26.89 15.28 -23.83
N PRO A 554 -28.07 14.71 -23.48
CA PRO A 554 -29.35 15.38 -23.74
C PRO A 554 -29.45 16.73 -23.02
N VAL A 555 -28.99 16.81 -21.77
CA VAL A 555 -28.95 18.04 -20.98
C VAL A 555 -27.99 19.05 -21.62
N LEU A 556 -26.76 18.65 -21.91
CA LEU A 556 -25.76 19.48 -22.57
C LEU A 556 -26.24 20.00 -23.94
N ARG A 557 -26.94 19.17 -24.72
CA ARG A 557 -27.54 19.58 -26.00
C ARG A 557 -28.62 20.64 -25.81
N SER A 558 -29.50 20.47 -24.82
CA SER A 558 -30.54 21.47 -24.51
C SER A 558 -29.96 22.84 -24.12
N VAL A 559 -28.89 22.85 -23.32
CA VAL A 559 -28.19 24.06 -22.88
C VAL A 559 -27.52 24.78 -24.05
N VAL A 560 -26.93 24.03 -24.99
CA VAL A 560 -26.30 24.61 -26.19
C VAL A 560 -27.33 25.13 -27.20
N SER A 561 -28.51 24.50 -27.30
CA SER A 561 -29.55 24.92 -28.26
C SER A 561 -30.35 26.16 -27.84
N ASP A 562 -30.37 26.51 -26.55
CA ASP A 562 -31.18 27.63 -26.03
C ASP A 562 -30.53 28.23 -24.75
N PRO A 563 -29.50 29.11 -24.89
CA PRO A 563 -28.71 29.61 -23.75
C PRO A 563 -29.52 30.42 -22.73
N GLU A 564 -30.68 30.96 -23.11
CA GLU A 564 -31.50 31.84 -22.28
C GLU A 564 -32.44 31.08 -21.32
N LYS A 565 -32.67 29.77 -21.54
CA LYS A 565 -33.56 28.95 -20.67
C LYS A 565 -32.89 28.35 -19.43
N SER A 566 -31.60 28.62 -19.18
CA SER A 566 -30.91 28.15 -17.96
C SER A 566 -30.36 29.34 -17.16
N PRO A 567 -31.16 29.94 -16.25
CA PRO A 567 -30.79 31.17 -15.53
C PRO A 567 -29.50 31.05 -14.71
N SER A 568 -29.11 29.83 -14.32
CA SER A 568 -27.97 29.55 -13.45
C SER A 568 -26.60 29.49 -14.16
N TRP A 569 -26.54 29.58 -15.49
CA TRP A 569 -25.29 29.44 -16.26
C TRP A 569 -24.94 30.66 -17.13
N SER A 570 -25.60 31.80 -16.87
CA SER A 570 -25.41 33.07 -17.56
C SER A 570 -24.02 33.68 -17.29
N GLY A 571 -23.01 33.20 -18.02
CA GLY A 571 -21.62 33.64 -17.92
C GLY A 571 -20.58 32.63 -18.40
N TRP A 572 -20.98 31.37 -18.64
CA TRP A 572 -20.09 30.35 -19.16
C TRP A 572 -20.05 30.36 -20.71
N PRO A 573 -18.87 30.27 -21.35
CA PRO A 573 -18.76 30.11 -22.81
C PRO A 573 -19.13 28.68 -23.23
N ALA A 574 -20.36 28.27 -22.92
CA ALA A 574 -20.92 26.93 -23.10
C ALA A 574 -20.78 26.43 -24.56
N GLY A 575 -20.98 27.30 -25.55
CA GLY A 575 -20.89 26.93 -26.97
C GLY A 575 -19.48 26.53 -27.46
N LYS A 576 -18.40 27.00 -26.82
CA LYS A 576 -17.02 26.67 -27.25
C LYS A 576 -16.47 25.39 -26.62
N ALA A 577 -16.91 25.04 -25.41
CA ALA A 577 -16.45 23.85 -24.69
C ALA A 577 -17.37 22.64 -24.87
N ILE A 578 -18.69 22.83 -25.00
CA ILE A 578 -19.67 21.73 -24.97
C ILE A 578 -19.85 21.09 -26.35
N THR A 579 -19.74 21.85 -27.44
CA THR A 579 -19.91 21.31 -28.81
C THR A 579 -18.86 20.26 -29.19
N PRO A 580 -17.56 20.41 -28.87
CA PRO A 580 -16.57 19.35 -29.03
C PRO A 580 -16.91 18.09 -28.22
N LEU A 581 -17.32 18.25 -26.95
CA LEU A 581 -17.73 17.16 -26.06
C LEU A 581 -18.94 16.38 -26.61
N ILE A 582 -19.96 17.05 -27.14
CA ILE A 582 -21.12 16.40 -27.77
C ILE A 582 -20.74 15.62 -29.05
N ARG A 583 -19.72 16.09 -29.79
CA ARG A 583 -19.20 15.43 -30.99
C ARG A 583 -18.22 14.29 -30.66
N TRP A 584 -17.59 14.31 -29.50
CA TRP A 584 -16.57 13.34 -29.06
C TRP A 584 -17.19 11.97 -28.68
N VAL A 585 -18.30 11.97 -27.93
CA VAL A 585 -18.90 10.73 -27.38
C VAL A 585 -19.28 9.67 -28.44
N PRO A 586 -19.83 10.01 -29.63
CA PRO A 586 -20.17 9.00 -30.63
C PRO A 586 -18.96 8.38 -31.35
N HIS A 587 -17.72 8.87 -31.17
CA HIS A 587 -16.54 8.48 -31.95
C HIS A 587 -15.41 7.84 -31.10
N CYS A 588 -15.66 7.58 -29.82
CA CYS A 588 -14.74 6.93 -28.88
C CYS A 588 -14.58 5.40 -29.08
N SER A 589 -14.39 4.94 -30.31
CA SER A 589 -14.05 3.52 -30.57
C SER A 589 -12.71 3.31 -31.26
N THR A 590 -12.12 4.34 -31.89
CA THR A 590 -10.83 4.18 -32.59
C THR A 590 -10.02 5.49 -32.67
N SER A 591 -8.78 5.44 -32.17
CA SER A 591 -7.62 6.32 -32.43
C SER A 591 -7.68 7.83 -32.11
N SER A 592 -8.83 8.46 -31.89
CA SER A 592 -8.90 9.94 -31.73
C SER A 592 -8.59 10.47 -30.31
N CYS A 593 -8.24 9.61 -29.35
CA CYS A 593 -8.10 9.98 -27.93
C CYS A 593 -6.74 10.59 -27.52
N SER A 594 -5.90 11.06 -28.45
CA SER A 594 -4.51 11.49 -28.13
C SER A 594 -4.17 12.95 -28.45
N THR A 595 -5.15 13.82 -28.69
CA THR A 595 -4.92 15.28 -28.84
C THR A 595 -5.95 16.11 -28.12
#